data_AF-A0A4Y2F8K3-F1
#
_entry.id   AF-A0A4Y2F8K3-F1
#
_cell.length_a   1.000
_cell.length_b   1.000
_cell.length_c   1.000
_cell.angle_alpha   90.00
_cell.angle_beta   90.00
_cell.angle_gamma   90.00
#
_symmetry.space_group_name_H-M   'P 1'
#
loop_
_entity.id
_entity.type
_entity.pdbx_description
1 polymer ?
#
loop_
_entity_poly.entity_id
_entity_poly.type
_entity_poly.pdbx_seq_one_letter_code
_entity_poly.pdbx_strand_id
1 'polypeptide(L)'
;MHFKRSYKGQKKKRKKKKKRKSFSDTDSDSNNPPANAIKNIFQDDYVVIKLAGKKSVRFYVGVIISQDAFDEYTVKFMRKCGKDKFTFLENDDIAEVDSSNIVNVLSQPSLNKREQYVFNENLEHYNLT
;
A
#
# COMPACT_ATOMS: atom_id res chain seq x y z
N MET A 1 -10.29 -48.69 40.77
CA MET A 1 -9.61 -47.37 40.72
C MET A 1 -10.45 -46.38 39.93
N HIS A 2 -10.65 -45.20 40.53
CA HIS A 2 -10.87 -43.88 39.91
C HIS A 2 -12.03 -43.69 38.91
N PHE A 3 -13.20 -43.26 39.41
CA PHE A 3 -13.68 -41.86 39.56
C PHE A 3 -14.23 -41.23 38.26
N LYS A 4 -15.54 -41.42 38.02
CA LYS A 4 -16.33 -40.57 37.12
C LYS A 4 -16.68 -39.27 37.86
N ARG A 5 -16.13 -38.13 37.42
CA ARG A 5 -16.50 -36.81 37.94
C ARG A 5 -17.75 -36.28 37.24
N SER A 6 -18.74 -35.97 38.08
CA SER A 6 -20.03 -35.36 37.81
C SER A 6 -19.88 -33.89 37.38
N TYR A 7 -20.64 -33.48 36.35
CA TYR A 7 -20.88 -32.08 36.03
C TYR A 7 -22.06 -31.54 36.85
N LYS A 8 -21.83 -30.47 37.62
CA LYS A 8 -22.87 -29.57 38.14
C LYS A 8 -22.44 -28.13 37.90
N GLY A 9 -23.24 -27.41 37.10
CA GLY A 9 -23.00 -26.02 36.73
C GLY A 9 -23.25 -25.01 37.86
N GLN A 10 -22.98 -23.74 37.57
CA GLN A 10 -23.70 -22.59 38.14
C GLN A 10 -23.34 -21.29 37.39
N LYS A 11 -24.37 -20.61 36.87
CA LYS A 11 -24.34 -19.25 36.34
C LYS A 11 -24.04 -18.24 37.45
N LYS A 12 -23.15 -17.26 37.24
CA LYS A 12 -23.20 -15.96 37.93
C LYS A 12 -22.82 -14.79 37.00
N LYS A 13 -23.82 -13.97 36.68
CA LYS A 13 -23.67 -12.63 36.09
C LYS A 13 -23.09 -11.69 37.15
N ARG A 14 -22.09 -10.87 36.80
CA ARG A 14 -21.74 -9.64 37.53
C ARG A 14 -21.53 -8.49 36.55
N LYS A 15 -22.47 -7.55 36.53
CA LYS A 15 -22.30 -6.21 35.94
C LYS A 15 -21.24 -5.45 36.76
N LYS A 16 -20.23 -4.85 36.11
CA LYS A 16 -19.35 -3.85 36.73
C LYS A 16 -19.20 -2.63 35.83
N LYS A 17 -19.19 -1.47 36.49
CA LYS A 17 -19.48 -0.11 36.03
C LYS A 17 -18.51 0.41 34.95
N LYS A 18 -19.06 1.26 34.07
CA LYS A 18 -18.37 2.21 33.19
C LYS A 18 -17.29 2.98 33.97
N LYS A 19 -16.02 2.84 33.56
CA LYS A 19 -14.98 3.81 33.81
C LYS A 19 -14.77 4.57 32.50
N ARG A 20 -15.18 5.83 32.44
CA ARG A 20 -14.89 6.73 31.31
C ARG A 20 -13.37 6.88 31.27
N LYS A 21 -12.72 6.24 30.31
CA LYS A 21 -11.37 6.63 29.94
C LYS A 21 -11.54 7.85 29.05
N SER A 22 -11.09 9.00 29.54
CA SER A 22 -10.85 10.18 28.73
C SER A 22 -9.78 9.80 27.72
N PHE A 23 -10.18 9.54 26.49
CA PHE A 23 -9.25 9.49 25.38
C PHE A 23 -8.95 10.95 25.05
N SER A 24 -7.71 11.37 25.28
CA SER A 24 -7.19 12.58 24.69
C SER A 24 -7.10 12.29 23.20
N ASP A 25 -7.99 12.89 22.42
CA ASP A 25 -7.81 13.02 20.98
C ASP A 25 -6.60 13.94 20.79
N THR A 26 -5.42 13.32 20.73
CA THR A 26 -4.21 13.99 20.22
C THR A 26 -4.29 13.83 18.72
N ASP A 27 -4.62 14.94 18.08
CA ASP A 27 -4.78 15.10 16.65
C ASP A 27 -3.67 14.43 15.84
N SER A 28 -4.14 13.78 14.77
CA SER A 28 -3.44 13.28 13.60
C SER A 28 -2.00 13.79 13.42
N ASP A 29 -1.03 12.97 13.78
CA ASP A 29 0.26 13.02 13.11
C ASP A 29 0.20 12.09 11.89
N SER A 30 -0.63 12.52 10.93
CA SER A 30 -0.46 12.09 9.54
C SER A 30 0.93 12.54 9.15
N ASN A 31 1.91 11.66 9.36
CA ASN A 31 3.21 11.67 8.71
C ASN A 31 2.98 11.41 7.21
N ASN A 32 2.18 12.27 6.57
CA ASN A 32 2.18 12.39 5.15
C ASN A 32 3.51 13.08 4.86
N PRO A 33 4.43 12.45 4.10
CA PRO A 33 5.58 13.19 3.60
C PRO A 33 5.06 14.49 2.96
N PRO A 34 5.79 15.60 3.09
CA PRO A 34 5.33 16.89 2.61
C PRO A 34 4.83 16.72 1.17
N ALA A 35 3.63 17.21 0.88
CA ALA A 35 2.91 17.09 -0.40
C ALA A 35 3.61 17.82 -1.58
N ASN A 36 4.94 18.00 -1.50
CA ASN A 36 5.69 18.98 -2.25
C ASN A 36 6.92 18.39 -2.96
N ALA A 37 7.16 17.08 -2.96
CA ALA A 37 8.53 16.55 -3.11
C ALA A 37 8.91 15.95 -4.48
N ILE A 38 8.00 15.75 -5.42
CA ILE A 38 8.36 15.19 -6.74
C ILE A 38 7.84 16.11 -7.83
N LYS A 39 8.68 17.09 -8.20
CA LYS A 39 8.48 17.92 -9.38
C LYS A 39 9.33 17.30 -10.48
N ASN A 40 8.78 17.14 -11.69
CA ASN A 40 9.39 16.49 -12.86
C ASN A 40 9.12 14.97 -12.97
N ILE A 41 7.84 14.61 -13.02
CA ILE A 41 7.41 13.28 -13.46
C ILE A 41 6.98 13.43 -14.92
N PHE A 42 7.57 12.62 -15.80
CA PHE A 42 7.26 12.62 -17.22
C PHE A 42 6.64 11.30 -17.66
N GLN A 43 6.14 11.28 -18.89
CA GLN A 43 5.76 10.03 -19.55
C GLN A 43 6.95 9.06 -19.59
N ASP A 44 6.66 7.77 -19.46
CA ASP A 44 7.59 6.65 -19.40
C ASP A 44 8.44 6.56 -18.12
N ASP A 45 8.24 7.48 -17.16
CA ASP A 45 8.83 7.33 -15.83
C ASP A 45 8.15 6.20 -15.06
N TYR A 46 8.97 5.43 -14.35
CA TYR A 46 8.49 4.41 -13.43
C TYR A 46 8.33 5.03 -12.05
N VAL A 47 7.22 4.75 -11.38
CA VAL A 47 6.90 5.39 -10.11
C VAL A 47 6.34 4.40 -9.10
N VAL A 48 6.46 4.75 -7.82
CA VAL A 48 5.79 4.07 -6.71
C VAL A 48 4.56 4.88 -6.33
N ILE A 49 3.41 4.22 -6.33
CA ILE A 49 2.11 4.81 -6.06
C ILE A 49 1.59 4.28 -4.73
N LYS A 50 1.15 5.19 -3.86
CA LYS A 50 0.49 4.89 -2.58
C LYS A 50 -1.01 5.05 -2.73
N LEU A 51 -1.73 3.93 -2.69
CA LEU A 51 -3.20 3.90 -2.74
C LEU A 51 -3.77 3.59 -1.36
N ALA A 52 -4.68 4.44 -0.88
CA ALA A 52 -5.38 4.26 0.38
C ALA A 52 -6.71 3.54 0.15
N GLY A 53 -6.80 2.29 0.61
CA GLY A 53 -8.06 1.58 0.74
C GLY A 53 -8.73 1.85 2.10
N LYS A 54 -9.98 1.41 2.25
CA LYS A 54 -10.81 1.65 3.46
C LYS A 54 -10.15 1.27 4.81
N LYS A 55 -9.28 0.27 4.81
CA LYS A 55 -8.62 -0.25 6.04
C LYS A 55 -7.11 -0.38 5.93
N SER A 56 -6.53 -0.09 4.77
CA SER A 56 -5.13 -0.37 4.49
C SER A 56 -4.61 0.55 3.41
N VAL A 57 -3.38 1.01 3.58
CA VAL A 57 -2.60 1.62 2.53
C VAL A 57 -1.79 0.53 1.85
N ARG A 58 -1.74 0.55 0.51
CA ARG A 58 -0.92 -0.34 -0.29
C ARG A 58 -0.07 0.48 -1.24
N PHE A 59 1.09 -0.08 -1.59
CA PHE A 59 2.01 0.51 -2.53
C PHE A 59 2.13 -0.37 -3.76
N TYR A 60 2.21 0.28 -4.90
CA TYR A 60 2.24 -0.34 -6.22
C TYR A 60 3.33 0.31 -7.06
N VAL A 61 3.82 -0.40 -8.06
CA VAL A 61 4.72 0.14 -9.08
C VAL A 61 3.94 0.28 -10.37
N GLY A 62 4.17 1.37 -11.08
CA GLY A 62 3.58 1.61 -12.39
C GLY A 62 4.47 2.48 -13.26
N VAL A 63 4.12 2.57 -14.54
CA VAL A 63 4.73 3.49 -15.50
C VAL A 63 3.73 4.57 -15.87
N ILE A 64 4.18 5.81 -15.97
CA ILE A 64 3.37 6.92 -16.46
C ILE A 64 3.16 6.76 -17.96
N ILE A 65 1.91 6.64 -18.40
CA ILE A 65 1.59 6.56 -19.83
C ILE A 65 1.13 7.91 -20.40
N SER A 66 0.58 8.77 -19.56
CA SER A 66 0.21 10.14 -19.91
C SER A 66 0.12 11.03 -18.67
N GLN A 67 0.30 12.32 -18.89
CA GLN A 67 0.08 13.37 -17.90
C GLN A 67 -1.04 14.27 -18.42
N ASP A 68 -2.06 14.50 -17.61
CA ASP A 68 -3.14 15.43 -17.94
C ASP A 68 -2.84 16.84 -17.38
N ALA A 69 -3.65 17.82 -17.77
CA ALA A 69 -3.72 19.09 -17.08
C ALA A 69 -4.12 18.85 -15.61
N PHE A 70 -3.58 19.64 -14.67
CA PHE A 70 -3.88 19.58 -13.23
C PHE A 70 -3.13 18.52 -12.39
N ASP A 71 -1.93 18.09 -12.80
CA ASP A 71 -1.07 17.17 -12.02
C ASP A 71 -1.71 15.79 -11.77
N GLU A 72 -2.61 15.38 -12.67
CA GLU A 72 -3.18 14.04 -12.76
C GLU A 72 -2.39 13.20 -13.76
N TYR A 73 -2.06 11.96 -13.38
CA TYR A 73 -1.25 11.06 -14.17
C TYR A 73 -2.00 9.79 -14.48
N THR A 74 -2.01 9.38 -15.74
CA THR A 74 -2.47 8.04 -16.10
C THR A 74 -1.31 7.08 -15.93
N VAL A 75 -1.51 6.07 -15.09
CA VAL A 75 -0.48 5.09 -14.71
C VAL A 75 -0.92 3.71 -15.16
N LYS A 76 0.00 2.99 -15.80
CA LYS A 76 -0.13 1.55 -16.07
C LYS A 76 0.60 0.77 -14.98
N PHE A 77 -0.17 0.07 -14.15
CA PHE A 77 0.34 -0.68 -13.01
C PHE A 77 1.03 -1.98 -13.43
N MET A 78 2.03 -2.35 -12.65
CA MET A 78 2.81 -3.57 -12.81
C MET A 78 2.51 -4.53 -11.67
N ARG A 79 2.45 -5.82 -11.97
CA ARG A 79 2.32 -6.88 -10.96
C ARG A 79 3.67 -7.27 -10.43
N LYS A 80 3.80 -7.35 -9.10
CA LYS A 80 4.96 -7.95 -8.45
C LYS A 80 4.96 -9.48 -8.65
N CYS A 81 6.04 -10.02 -9.22
CA CYS A 81 6.21 -11.46 -9.45
C CYS A 81 7.35 -12.09 -8.64
N GLY A 82 8.14 -11.28 -7.93
CA GLY A 82 9.24 -11.72 -7.08
C GLY A 82 9.68 -10.59 -6.15
N LYS A 83 10.88 -10.71 -5.56
CA LYS A 83 11.42 -9.70 -4.64
C LYS A 83 11.45 -8.30 -5.28
N ASP A 84 12.17 -8.21 -6.41
CA ASP A 84 12.42 -6.96 -7.14
C ASP A 84 12.02 -7.08 -8.62
N LYS A 85 11.06 -7.97 -8.91
CA LYS A 85 10.68 -8.35 -10.28
C LYS A 85 9.22 -8.03 -10.52
N PHE A 86 8.96 -7.38 -11.65
CA PHE A 86 7.65 -6.92 -12.03
C PHE A 86 7.34 -7.30 -13.48
N THR A 87 6.06 -7.50 -13.78
CA THR A 87 5.59 -7.72 -15.13
C THR A 87 4.32 -6.90 -15.36
N PHE A 88 4.09 -6.48 -16.60
CA PHE A 88 2.75 -6.06 -16.99
C PHE A 88 1.81 -7.26 -17.01
N LEU A 89 0.55 -7.02 -16.66
CA LEU A 89 -0.50 -8.01 -16.84
C LEU A 89 -0.86 -8.08 -18.34
N GLU A 90 -1.44 -9.20 -18.77
CA GLU A 90 -1.95 -9.35 -20.13
C GLU A 90 -3.11 -8.38 -20.41
N ASN A 91 -3.95 -8.16 -19.40
CA ASN A 91 -4.92 -7.08 -19.39
C ASN A 91 -4.32 -5.91 -18.62
N ASP A 92 -4.09 -4.81 -19.32
CA ASP A 92 -3.50 -3.62 -18.74
C ASP A 92 -4.35 -3.11 -17.57
N ASP A 93 -3.70 -2.93 -16.41
CA ASP A 93 -4.29 -2.30 -15.23
C ASP A 93 -3.90 -0.82 -15.27
N ILE A 94 -4.81 0.03 -15.74
CA ILE A 94 -4.57 1.46 -15.96
C ILE A 94 -5.53 2.25 -15.08
N ALA A 95 -5.01 3.25 -14.36
CA ALA A 95 -5.84 4.21 -13.65
C ALA A 95 -5.21 5.60 -13.61
N GLU A 96 -6.05 6.60 -13.36
CA GLU A 96 -5.64 7.97 -13.06
C GLU A 96 -5.23 8.07 -11.58
N VAL A 97 -4.15 8.81 -11.34
CA VAL A 97 -3.49 8.93 -10.05
C VAL A 97 -3.04 10.37 -9.86
N ASP A 98 -3.41 10.96 -8.72
CA ASP A 98 -2.97 12.30 -8.35
C ASP A 98 -1.46 12.30 -8.05
N SER A 99 -0.79 13.41 -8.36
CA SER A 99 0.60 13.67 -7.94
C SER A 99 0.86 13.34 -6.46
N SER A 100 -0.11 13.60 -5.59
CA SER A 100 -0.04 13.35 -4.14
C SER A 100 0.06 11.86 -3.77
N ASN A 101 -0.37 10.97 -4.65
CA ASN A 101 -0.25 9.53 -4.47
C ASN A 101 1.09 8.98 -4.94
N ILE A 102 1.85 9.74 -5.73
CA ILE A 102 3.17 9.34 -6.19
C ILE A 102 4.19 9.63 -5.09
N VAL A 103 4.81 8.56 -4.55
CA VAL A 103 5.72 8.66 -3.40
C VAL A 103 7.19 8.52 -3.78
N ASN A 104 7.49 7.99 -4.96
CA ASN A 104 8.84 7.88 -5.47
C ASN A 104 8.86 7.77 -7.00
N VAL A 105 9.93 8.25 -7.63
CA VAL A 105 10.27 7.97 -9.04
C VAL A 105 11.43 7.00 -9.04
N LEU A 106 11.27 5.92 -9.80
CA LEU A 106 12.23 4.84 -9.95
C LEU A 106 13.10 5.08 -11.18
N SER A 107 14.34 4.62 -11.08
CA SER A 107 15.24 4.48 -12.22
C SER A 107 14.68 3.50 -13.24
N GLN A 108 15.06 3.65 -14.50
CA GLN A 108 14.65 2.72 -15.55
C GLN A 108 15.02 1.27 -15.19
N PRO A 109 14.06 0.34 -15.25
CA PRO A 109 14.30 -1.05 -14.95
C PRO A 109 15.10 -1.73 -16.07
N SER A 110 15.80 -2.80 -15.70
CA SER A 110 16.38 -3.74 -16.66
C SER A 110 15.39 -4.86 -16.99
N LEU A 111 15.33 -5.28 -18.25
CA LEU A 111 14.46 -6.37 -18.69
C LEU A 111 15.26 -7.69 -18.72
N ASN A 112 14.77 -8.70 -18.00
CA ASN A 112 15.39 -10.02 -17.95
C ASN A 112 14.91 -10.91 -19.13
N LYS A 113 15.58 -12.04 -19.38
CA LYS A 113 15.26 -13.06 -20.40
C LYS A 113 13.83 -13.63 -20.36
N ARG A 114 13.06 -13.34 -19.30
CA ARG A 114 11.66 -13.75 -19.11
C ARG A 114 10.68 -12.57 -19.20
N GLU A 115 11.10 -11.46 -19.80
CA GLU A 115 10.28 -10.24 -19.93
C GLU A 115 9.85 -9.66 -18.58
N GLN A 116 10.70 -9.85 -17.57
CA GLN A 116 10.50 -9.32 -16.22
C GLN A 116 11.34 -8.06 -16.04
N TYR A 117 10.71 -7.00 -15.56
CA TYR A 117 11.33 -5.74 -15.23
C TYR A 117 11.94 -5.83 -13.83
N VAL A 118 13.21 -5.46 -13.72
CA VAL A 118 13.99 -5.52 -12.49
C VAL A 118 14.54 -4.13 -12.18
N PHE A 119 14.12 -3.59 -11.04
CA PHE A 119 14.59 -2.30 -10.54
C PHE A 119 15.82 -2.50 -9.68
N ASN A 120 16.85 -1.67 -9.87
CA ASN A 120 18.07 -1.71 -9.07
C ASN A 120 17.97 -0.81 -7.83
N GLU A 121 16.81 -0.85 -7.17
CA GLU A 121 16.48 -0.03 -6.01
C GLU A 121 15.91 -0.93 -4.91
N ASN A 122 16.16 -0.58 -3.65
CA ASN A 122 15.57 -1.32 -2.55
C ASN A 122 14.11 -0.91 -2.41
N LEU A 123 13.18 -1.77 -2.84
CA LEU A 123 11.74 -1.53 -2.77
C LEU A 123 11.07 -2.24 -1.57
N GLU A 124 11.85 -2.90 -0.71
CA GLU A 124 11.31 -3.67 0.41
C GLU A 124 10.62 -2.80 1.46
N HIS A 125 11.03 -1.54 1.61
CA HIS A 125 10.41 -0.63 2.59
C HIS A 125 8.98 -0.22 2.22
N TYR A 126 8.58 -0.32 0.94
CA TYR A 126 7.23 0.03 0.50
C TYR A 126 6.20 -1.09 0.73
N ASN A 127 6.58 -2.31 1.11
CA ASN A 127 5.64 -3.44 1.21
C ASN A 127 4.77 -3.58 -0.06
N LEU A 128 5.41 -3.54 -1.24
CA LEU A 128 4.73 -3.60 -2.53
C LEU A 128 3.87 -4.86 -2.68
N THR A 129 2.64 -4.67 -3.17
CA THR A 129 1.65 -5.73 -3.41
C THR A 129 1.67 -6.23 -4.85
#